data_AF-A0A382B1A1-F1
#
_entry.id   AF-A0A382B1A1-F1
#
_cell.length_a   1.000
_cell.length_b   1.000
_cell.length_c   1.000
_cell.angle_alpha   90.00
_cell.angle_beta   90.00
_cell.angle_gamma   90.00
#
_symmetry.space_group_name_H-M   'P 1'
#
loop_
_entity.id
_entity.type
_entity.pdbx_description
1 polymer ?
#
loop_
_entity_poly.entity_id
_entity_poly.type
_entity_poly.pdbx_seq_one_letter_code
_entity_poly.pdbx_strand_id
1 'polypeptide(L)' 'MTNDGELILDSHKISHHKDRVSAWEAGERIAPVTVDMALTRACGSMCKFCYAMMQEPQKRHGIKTDHILNLLDDFAEIGI' A
#
# COMPACT_ATOMS: atom_id res chain seq x y z
N MET A 1 13.57 -12.50 -20.51
CA MET A 1 14.46 -13.24 -19.61
C MET A 1 15.75 -12.45 -19.51
N THR A 2 16.06 -11.90 -18.33
CA THR A 2 17.36 -11.26 -18.03
C THR A 2 18.32 -12.34 -17.55
N ASN A 3 19.60 -12.25 -17.91
CA ASN A 3 20.61 -13.31 -17.78
C ASN A 3 21.16 -13.54 -16.35
N ASP A 4 20.45 -13.10 -15.31
CA ASP A 4 20.95 -13.12 -13.93
C ASP A 4 20.08 -14.03 -13.04
N GLY A 5 20.44 -15.31 -12.97
CA GLY A 5 19.96 -16.27 -11.96
C GLY A 5 18.46 -16.59 -12.00
N GLU A 6 18.07 -17.63 -11.26
CA GLU A 6 16.66 -17.93 -10.99
C GLU A 6 16.12 -16.84 -10.05
N LEU A 7 15.38 -15.87 -10.60
CA LEU A 7 14.69 -14.86 -9.81
C LEU A 7 13.59 -15.55 -8.99
N ILE A 8 13.89 -15.90 -7.73
CA ILE A 8 12.91 -16.40 -6.77
C ILE A 8 12.01 -15.22 -6.38
N LEU A 9 10.90 -15.06 -7.09
CA LEU A 9 9.89 -14.03 -6.85
C LEU A 9 8.90 -14.39 -5.72
N ASP A 10 9.09 -15.54 -5.07
CA ASP A 10 8.19 -16.05 -4.02
C ASP A 10 8.58 -15.59 -2.60
N SER A 11 9.54 -14.69 -2.50
CA SER A 11 9.94 -14.07 -1.23
C SER A 11 8.84 -13.13 -0.73
N HIS A 12 8.38 -13.35 0.50
CA HIS A 12 7.42 -12.50 1.18
C HIS A 12 8.11 -11.82 2.37
N LYS A 13 7.86 -10.51 2.53
CA LYS A 13 8.54 -9.69 3.55
C LYS A 13 8.17 -10.09 4.99
N ILE A 14 7.16 -10.94 5.20
CA ILE A 14 6.70 -11.36 6.54
C ILE A 14 7.84 -11.95 7.38
N SER A 15 8.82 -12.60 6.73
CA SER A 15 9.97 -13.19 7.41
C SER A 15 10.80 -12.14 8.19
N HIS A 16 10.71 -10.87 7.80
CA HIS A 16 11.37 -9.75 8.46
C HIS A 16 10.54 -9.11 9.59
N HIS A 17 9.27 -9.49 9.75
CA HIS A 17 8.33 -8.89 10.70
C HIS A 17 7.71 -9.96 11.63
N LYS A 18 8.53 -10.91 12.08
CA LYS A 18 8.07 -12.02 12.95
C LYS A 18 7.49 -11.53 14.27
N ASP A 19 8.05 -10.48 14.83
CA ASP A 19 7.57 -9.80 16.04
C ASP A 19 6.14 -9.30 15.86
N ARG A 20 5.83 -8.68 14.71
CA ARG A 20 4.47 -8.24 14.35
C ARG A 20 3.51 -9.42 14.21
N VAL A 21 3.95 -10.53 13.61
CA VAL A 21 3.14 -11.75 13.49
C VAL A 21 2.82 -12.32 14.87
N SER A 22 3.80 -12.44 15.76
CA SER A 22 3.58 -12.97 17.11
C SER A 22 2.65 -12.09 17.95
N ALA A 23 2.79 -10.77 17.87
CA ALA A 23 1.88 -9.84 18.55
C ALA A 23 0.43 -9.96 18.02
N TRP A 24 0.28 -10.14 16.71
CA TRP A 24 -1.03 -10.40 16.11
C TRP A 24 -1.65 -11.73 16.57
N GLU A 25 -0.86 -12.82 16.59
CA GLU A 25 -1.31 -14.13 17.09
C GLU A 25 -1.69 -14.10 18.59
N ALA A 26 -1.05 -13.23 19.37
CA ALA A 26 -1.38 -12.98 20.78
C ALA A 26 -2.67 -12.14 20.96
N GLY A 27 -3.28 -11.65 19.88
CA GLY A 27 -4.49 -10.83 19.92
C GLY A 27 -4.24 -9.35 20.25
N GLU A 28 -2.99 -8.89 20.16
CA GLU A 28 -2.66 -7.48 20.37
C GLU A 28 -3.14 -6.61 19.20
N ARG A 29 -3.39 -5.33 19.49
CA ARG A 29 -3.73 -4.36 18.45
C ARG A 29 -2.47 -3.83 17.79
N ILE A 30 -2.10 -4.42 16.66
CA ILE A 30 -0.90 -4.04 15.90
C ILE A 30 -1.20 -3.05 14.78
N ALA A 31 -0.21 -2.21 14.46
CA ALA A 31 -0.19 -1.42 13.23
C ALA A 31 0.13 -2.31 12.00
N PRO A 32 -0.33 -1.96 10.79
CA PRO A 32 -0.02 -2.73 9.59
C PRO A 32 1.48 -2.66 9.26
N VAL A 33 2.00 -3.71 8.63
CA VAL A 33 3.41 -3.80 8.19
C VAL A 33 3.66 -3.01 6.89
N THR A 34 2.61 -2.79 6.10
CA THR A 34 2.69 -2.06 4.84
C THR A 34 1.37 -1.36 4.58
N VAL A 35 1.44 -0.13 4.07
CA VAL A 35 0.29 0.64 3.62
C VAL A 35 0.46 0.96 2.14
N ASP A 36 -0.59 0.71 1.36
CA ASP A 36 -0.73 1.24 0.00
C ASP A 36 -1.57 2.51 0.06
N MET A 37 -1.02 3.61 -0.43
CA MET A 37 -1.66 4.92 -0.38
C MET A 37 -1.92 5.45 -1.80
N ALA A 38 -3.17 5.38 -2.25
CA ALA A 38 -3.59 5.88 -3.55
C ALA A 38 -3.74 7.42 -3.57
N LEU A 39 -2.67 8.13 -3.95
CA LEU A 39 -2.60 9.60 -3.96
C LEU A 39 -3.57 10.28 -4.94
N THR A 40 -3.86 9.61 -6.06
CA THR A 40 -4.76 10.13 -7.10
C THR A 40 -5.45 9.00 -7.82
N ARG A 41 -6.64 9.32 -8.34
CA ARG A 41 -7.41 8.44 -9.21
C ARG A 41 -7.49 8.98 -10.65
N ALA A 42 -6.79 10.08 -10.92
CA ALA A 42 -6.63 10.60 -12.27
C ALA A 42 -5.71 9.66 -13.05
N CYS A 43 -6.28 8.93 -14.00
CA CYS A 43 -5.55 8.04 -14.90
C CYS A 43 -6.04 8.26 -16.33
N GLY A 44 -5.09 8.33 -17.27
CA GLY A 44 -5.36 8.50 -18.71
C GLY A 44 -5.61 7.18 -19.46
N SER A 45 -5.47 6.04 -18.79
CA SER A 45 -5.64 4.71 -19.39
C SER A 45 -7.06 4.18 -19.22
N MET A 46 -7.56 3.45 -20.23
CA MET A 46 -8.91 2.88 -20.26
C MET A 46 -8.89 1.36 -19.99
N CYS A 47 -8.26 0.95 -18.89
CA CYS A 47 -8.10 -0.45 -18.56
C CYS A 47 -9.46 -1.09 -18.21
N LYS A 48 -9.89 -2.10 -18.97
CA LYS A 48 -11.17 -2.81 -18.76
C LYS A 48 -11.29 -3.50 -17.40
N PHE A 49 -10.17 -3.83 -16.79
CA PHE A 49 -10.09 -4.51 -15.50
C PHE A 49 -9.97 -3.55 -14.31
N CYS A 50 -9.82 -2.24 -14.53
CA CYS A 50 -9.61 -1.29 -13.45
C CYS A 50 -10.96 -0.89 -12.84
N TYR A 51 -11.13 -1.14 -11.55
CA TYR A 51 -12.33 -0.75 -10.82
C TYR A 51 -12.60 0.77 -10.86
N ALA A 52 -11.57 1.59 -11.05
CA ALA A 52 -11.74 3.04 -11.21
C ALA A 52 -12.56 3.42 -12.46
N MET A 53 -12.67 2.53 -13.45
CA MET A 53 -13.52 2.72 -14.63
C MET A 53 -15.01 2.48 -14.34
N MET A 54 -15.34 1.70 -13.31
CA MET A 54 -16.73 1.46 -12.87
C MET A 54 -17.25 2.54 -11.93
N GLN A 55 -16.36 3.37 -11.38
CA GLN A 55 -16.75 4.49 -10.54
C GLN A 55 -17.15 5.67 -11.42
N GLU A 56 -18.35 6.23 -11.17
CA GLU A 56 -18.87 7.42 -11.84
C GLU A 56 -17.83 8.56 -11.87
N PRO A 57 -17.97 9.55 -12.79
CA PRO A 57 -17.03 10.65 -12.95
C PRO A 57 -17.15 11.68 -11.81
N GLN A 58 -17.00 11.21 -10.57
CA GLN A 58 -16.73 12.04 -9.42
C GLN A 58 -15.31 12.59 -9.61
N LYS A 59 -15.24 13.90 -9.86
CA LYS A 59 -14.08 14.79 -9.71
C LYS A 59 -12.77 14.06 -9.36
N ARG A 60 -12.01 13.65 -10.38
CA ARG A 60 -10.71 12.95 -10.24
C ARG A 60 -9.60 13.91 -9.85
N HIS A 61 -9.59 14.35 -8.59
CA HIS A 61 -8.52 15.19 -8.04
C HIS A 61 -7.50 14.34 -7.29
N GLY A 62 -6.25 14.79 -7.31
CA GLY A 62 -5.26 14.29 -6.36
C GLY A 62 -5.56 14.80 -4.95
N ILE A 63 -5.15 14.03 -3.95
CA ILE A 63 -5.13 14.49 -2.56
C ILE A 63 -4.12 15.65 -2.48
N LYS A 64 -4.45 16.69 -1.69
CA LYS A 64 -3.52 17.81 -1.48
C LYS A 64 -2.28 17.35 -0.72
N THR A 65 -1.13 17.93 -1.04
CA THR A 65 0.16 17.56 -0.48
C THR A 65 0.20 17.65 1.05
N ASP A 66 -0.41 18.67 1.64
CA ASP A 66 -0.49 18.84 3.10
C ASP A 66 -1.22 17.68 3.78
N HIS A 67 -2.35 17.23 3.22
CA HIS A 67 -3.06 16.07 3.75
C HIS A 67 -2.27 14.76 3.62
N ILE A 68 -1.51 14.59 2.54
CA ILE A 68 -0.66 13.41 2.34
C ILE A 68 0.47 13.40 3.39
N LEU A 69 1.13 14.54 3.61
CA LEU A 69 2.21 14.65 4.57
C LEU A 69 1.73 14.40 6.00
N ASN A 70 0.59 14.99 6.38
CA ASN A 70 0.01 14.73 7.70
C ASN A 70 -0.33 13.24 7.90
N LEU A 71 -0.86 12.56 6.86
CA LEU A 71 -1.13 11.13 6.94
C LEU A 71 0.14 10.28 7.06
N LEU A 72 1.25 10.71 6.45
CA LEU A 72 2.55 10.06 6.62
C LEU A 72 3.09 10.23 8.04
N ASP A 73 2.89 11.40 8.66
CA ASP A 73 3.26 11.63 10.05
C ASP A 73 2.45 10.72 10.99
N ASP A 74 1.14 10.55 10.74
CA ASP A 74 0.29 9.61 11.48
C ASP A 74 0.80 8.17 11.36
N PHE A 75 1.26 7.76 10.17
CA PHE A 75 1.84 6.42 9.96
C PHE A 75 3.13 6.21 10.73
N ALA A 76 3.99 7.24 10.78
CA ALA A 76 5.22 7.20 11.55
C ALA A 76 4.93 7.10 13.06
N GLU A 77 3.90 7.80 13.57
CA GLU A 77 3.51 7.75 14.98
C GLU A 77 3.11 6.34 15.43
N ILE A 78 2.40 5.59 14.58
CA ILE A 78 1.96 4.22 14.89
C ILE A 78 3.00 3.14 14.54
N GLY A 79 4.15 3.53 14.00
CA GLY A 79 5.27 2.64 13.72
C GLY A 79 5.07 1.73 12.51
N ILE A 80 4.50 2.29 11.44
CA ILE A 80 4.49 1.73 10.08
C ILE A 80 5.82 2.03 9.38
#